data_AF-A0A371JBW3-F1
#
_entry.id   AF-A0A371JBW3-F1
#
_cell.length_a   1.000
_cell.length_b   1.000
_cell.length_c   1.000
_cell.angle_alpha   90.00
_cell.angle_beta   90.00
_cell.angle_gamma   90.00
#
_symmetry.space_group_name_H-M   'P 1'
#
loop_
_entity.id
_entity.type
_entity.pdbx_description
1 polymer ?
#
loop_
_entity_poly.entity_id
_entity_poly.type
_entity_poly.pdbx_seq_one_letter_code
_entity_poly.pdbx_strand_id
1 'polypeptide(L)'
;MLIIGKECRNQSKEEIRTNKAFIYIREKCNAKQGESIMLELADMTKSMGISFVDGDAVIETNLDLEQKYIEQLLDAVKEEKFNVIVLDKLESISKDSNRTSEILEKIISYGAIILVKQNHQLIAYQSKTEVA
;
A
#
# COMPACT_ATOMS: atom_id res chain seq x y z
N MET A 1 -39.76 -10.63 44.27
CA MET A 1 -39.58 -11.53 43.11
C MET A 1 -39.66 -10.65 41.87
N LEU A 2 -38.67 -10.44 41.00
CA LEU A 2 -37.41 -11.10 40.66
C LEU A 2 -36.28 -10.06 40.43
N ILE A 3 -35.08 -10.41 40.90
CA ILE A 3 -33.74 -10.44 40.25
C ILE A 3 -33.19 -9.22 39.47
N ILE A 4 -31.97 -8.84 39.89
CA ILE A 4 -30.96 -7.94 39.30
C ILE A 4 -30.30 -8.56 38.05
N GLY A 5 -29.98 -7.75 37.05
CA GLY A 5 -28.89 -7.97 36.08
C GLY A 5 -28.76 -6.70 35.24
N LYS A 6 -27.79 -5.81 35.44
CA LYS A 6 -26.34 -5.92 35.18
C LYS A 6 -26.04 -6.55 33.83
N GLU A 7 -25.11 -5.91 33.11
CA GLU A 7 -24.47 -6.29 31.85
C GLU A 7 -24.99 -5.52 30.61
N CYS A 8 -24.16 -4.97 29.72
CA CYS A 8 -22.71 -4.96 29.68
C CYS A 8 -22.20 -3.92 28.68
N ARG A 9 -21.05 -3.34 29.07
CA ARG A 9 -19.87 -3.03 28.24
C ARG A 9 -20.01 -1.95 27.18
N ASN A 10 -19.19 -0.91 27.40
CA ASN A 10 -18.19 -0.44 26.45
C ASN A 10 -18.53 -0.76 25.00
N GLN A 11 -19.24 0.15 24.34
CA GLN A 11 -18.89 0.42 22.96
C GLN A 11 -17.50 1.05 23.02
N SER A 12 -16.49 0.18 23.04
CA SER A 12 -15.18 0.53 22.53
C SER A 12 -15.44 1.29 21.24
N LYS A 13 -14.97 2.54 21.17
CA LYS A 13 -14.76 3.21 19.89
C LYS A 13 -13.74 2.36 19.16
N GLU A 14 -14.21 1.29 18.53
CA GLU A 14 -13.49 0.65 17.46
C GLU A 14 -13.55 1.70 16.35
N GLU A 15 -12.56 2.60 16.35
CA GLU A 15 -12.32 3.42 15.17
C GLU A 15 -12.22 2.43 14.02
N ILE A 16 -13.23 2.45 13.15
CA ILE A 16 -13.20 1.70 11.90
C ILE A 16 -11.99 2.27 11.16
N ARG A 17 -10.84 1.59 11.29
CA ARG A 17 -9.61 1.92 10.58
C ARG A 17 -9.94 1.76 9.11
N THR A 18 -10.28 2.88 8.47
CA THR A 18 -10.62 2.92 7.06
C THR A 18 -9.32 2.73 6.30
N ASN A 19 -9.29 1.73 5.41
CA ASN A 19 -8.12 1.50 4.58
C ASN A 19 -7.86 2.74 3.70
N LYS A 20 -6.61 3.16 3.68
CA LYS A 20 -6.09 4.27 2.88
C LYS A 20 -4.98 3.73 2.01
N ALA A 21 -5.21 3.77 0.71
CA ALA A 21 -4.26 3.28 -0.27
C ALA A 21 -3.35 4.40 -0.78
N PHE A 22 -2.09 4.05 -0.97
CA PHE A 22 -1.12 4.84 -1.72
C PHE A 22 -0.66 4.04 -2.93
N ILE A 23 -0.86 4.59 -4.13
CA ILE A 23 -0.38 4.02 -5.38
C ILE A 23 1.04 4.51 -5.63
N TYR A 24 1.96 3.58 -5.86
CA TYR A 24 3.33 3.89 -6.22
C TYR A 24 3.68 3.26 -7.56
N ILE A 25 4.01 4.12 -8.53
CA ILE A 25 4.40 3.70 -9.88
C ILE A 25 5.82 4.20 -10.14
N ARG A 26 6.68 3.28 -10.60
CA ARG A 26 7.99 3.62 -11.16
C ARG A 26 8.11 2.95 -12.51
N GLU A 27 8.17 3.75 -13.57
CA GLU A 27 8.32 3.23 -14.92
C GLU A 27 9.02 4.24 -15.84
N LYS A 28 9.66 3.74 -16.89
CA LYS A 28 10.13 4.55 -18.03
C LYS A 28 8.94 4.92 -18.90
N CYS A 29 8.03 5.71 -18.35
CA CYS A 29 6.82 6.13 -19.03
C CYS A 29 6.84 7.65 -19.24
N ASN A 30 6.11 8.15 -20.23
CA ASN A 30 5.82 9.58 -20.29
C ASN A 30 4.69 9.94 -19.31
N ALA A 31 4.52 11.22 -18.99
CA ALA A 31 3.53 11.66 -18.01
C ALA A 31 2.10 11.14 -18.27
N LYS A 32 1.67 11.05 -19.54
CA LYS A 32 0.33 10.53 -19.91
C LYS A 32 0.19 9.04 -19.62
N GLN A 33 1.25 8.27 -19.87
CA GLN A 33 1.27 6.84 -19.55
C GLN A 33 1.23 6.62 -18.04
N GLY A 34 2.03 7.37 -17.27
CA GLY A 34 2.01 7.32 -15.81
C GLY A 34 0.63 7.65 -15.23
N GLU A 35 -0.02 8.70 -15.75
CA GLU A 35 -1.39 9.07 -15.38
C GLU A 35 -2.39 7.95 -15.70
N SER A 36 -2.31 7.34 -16.89
CA SER A 36 -3.18 6.24 -17.27
C SER A 36 -3.05 5.03 -16.34
N ILE A 37 -1.83 4.67 -15.95
CA ILE A 37 -1.57 3.55 -15.03
C ILE A 37 -2.09 3.89 -13.63
N MET A 38 -1.89 5.14 -13.18
CA MET A 38 -2.40 5.60 -11.88
C MET A 38 -3.93 5.55 -11.81
N LEU A 39 -4.61 5.98 -12.87
CA LEU A 39 -6.07 5.91 -12.96
C LEU A 39 -6.58 4.47 -12.96
N GLU A 40 -5.91 3.58 -13.71
CA GLU A 40 -6.24 2.15 -13.72
C GLU A 40 -6.10 1.53 -12.31
N LEU A 41 -4.95 1.72 -11.65
CA LEU A 41 -4.72 1.21 -10.30
C LEU A 41 -5.70 1.80 -9.28
N ALA A 42 -6.06 3.07 -9.41
CA ALA A 42 -7.04 3.72 -8.55
C ALA A 42 -8.43 3.10 -8.70
N ASP A 43 -8.86 2.80 -9.93
CA ASP A 43 -10.13 2.13 -10.21
C ASP A 43 -10.16 0.69 -9.65
N MET A 44 -9.07 -0.05 -9.85
CA MET A 44 -8.91 -1.39 -9.27
C MET A 44 -8.97 -1.36 -7.74
N THR A 45 -8.30 -0.38 -7.11
CA THR A 45 -8.26 -0.22 -5.65
C THR A 45 -9.64 0.14 -5.09
N LYS A 46 -10.37 1.04 -5.76
CA LYS A 46 -11.75 1.40 -5.39
C LYS A 46 -12.70 0.20 -5.53
N SER A 47 -12.51 -0.63 -6.55
CA SER A 47 -13.28 -1.86 -6.76
C SER A 47 -13.10 -2.89 -5.64
N MET A 48 -12.02 -2.80 -4.84
CA MET A 48 -11.81 -3.59 -3.63
C MET A 48 -12.45 -2.97 -2.36
N GLY A 49 -13.17 -1.86 -2.49
CA GLY A 49 -13.81 -1.17 -1.37
C GLY A 49 -12.92 -0.17 -0.63
N ILE A 50 -11.75 0.18 -1.19
CA ILE A 50 -10.85 1.18 -0.61
C ILE A 50 -11.11 2.54 -1.26
N SER A 51 -11.86 3.39 -0.56
CA SER A 51 -12.34 4.68 -1.11
C SER A 51 -11.29 5.79 -1.08
N PHE A 52 -10.37 5.76 -0.10
CA PHE A 52 -9.32 6.76 0.02
C PHE A 52 -8.06 6.26 -0.69
N VAL A 53 -7.79 6.86 -1.85
CA VAL A 53 -6.65 6.52 -2.71
C VAL A 53 -5.90 7.79 -3.02
N ASP A 54 -4.62 7.81 -2.69
CA ASP A 54 -3.63 8.81 -3.10
C ASP A 54 -2.51 8.11 -3.89
N GLY A 55 -1.62 8.84 -4.55
CA GLY A 55 -0.52 8.20 -5.25
C GLY A 55 0.46 9.14 -5.91
N ASP A 56 1.64 8.60 -6.20
CA ASP A 56 2.72 9.28 -6.90
C ASP A 56 3.28 8.41 -8.03
N ALA A 57 3.67 9.07 -9.13
CA ALA A 57 4.27 8.44 -10.30
C ALA A 57 5.70 8.95 -10.49
N VAL A 58 6.66 8.10 -10.17
CA VAL A 58 8.08 8.37 -10.34
C VAL A 58 8.48 8.02 -11.77
N ILE A 59 8.65 9.05 -12.60
CA ILE A 59 9.20 8.90 -13.94
C ILE A 59 10.73 8.74 -13.83
N GLU A 60 11.27 7.63 -14.36
CA GLU A 60 12.72 7.29 -14.32
C GLU A 60 13.61 8.24 -15.17
N THR A 61 13.48 9.56 -15.02
CA THR A 61 14.44 10.53 -15.61
C THR A 61 15.60 10.84 -14.66
N ASN A 62 15.48 10.54 -13.36
CA ASN A 62 16.49 10.88 -12.37
C ASN A 62 16.59 9.83 -11.24
N LEU A 63 17.68 9.04 -11.24
CA LEU A 63 17.93 7.95 -10.28
C LEU A 63 18.14 8.46 -8.85
N ASP A 64 18.64 9.68 -8.65
CA ASP A 64 18.90 10.24 -7.32
C ASP A 64 17.61 10.51 -6.53
N LEU A 65 16.47 10.63 -7.22
CA LEU A 65 15.17 10.85 -6.59
C LEU A 65 14.53 9.55 -6.08
N GLU A 66 14.95 8.39 -6.59
CA GLU A 66 14.37 7.08 -6.22
C GLU A 66 14.44 6.84 -4.72
N GLN A 67 15.62 7.04 -4.13
CA GLN A 67 15.81 6.79 -2.70
C GLN A 67 14.93 7.72 -1.86
N LYS A 68 14.81 8.99 -2.27
CA LYS A 68 13.96 9.97 -1.58
C LYS A 68 12.49 9.57 -1.61
N TYR A 69 11.98 9.07 -2.75
CA TYR A 69 10.58 8.63 -2.84
C TYR A 69 10.31 7.39 -2.00
N ILE A 70 11.24 6.43 -1.98
CA ILE A 70 11.11 5.24 -1.12
C ILE A 70 11.15 5.62 0.36
N GLU A 71 12.02 6.53 0.77
CA GLU A 71 12.05 7.05 2.15
C GLU A 71 10.73 7.74 2.52
N GLN A 72 10.19 8.57 1.63
CA GLN A 72 8.89 9.22 1.82
C GLN A 72 7.74 8.21 1.93
N LEU A 73 7.75 7.16 1.10
CA LEU A 73 6.77 6.07 1.17
C LEU A 73 6.85 5.36 2.53
N LEU A 74 8.05 5.00 2.96
CA LEU A 74 8.28 4.32 4.24
C LEU A 74 7.85 5.19 5.43
N ASP A 75 8.15 6.49 5.41
CA ASP A 75 7.74 7.43 6.45
C ASP A 75 6.20 7.59 6.46
N ALA A 76 5.57 7.69 5.29
CA ALA A 76 4.11 7.80 5.21
C ALA A 76 3.39 6.54 5.74
N VAL A 77 3.95 5.36 5.50
CA VAL A 77 3.43 4.10 6.07
C VAL A 77 3.66 4.06 7.58
N LYS A 78 4.86 4.40 8.04
CA LYS A 78 5.24 4.41 9.46
C LYS A 78 4.38 5.40 10.27
N GLU A 79 4.01 6.53 9.69
CA GLU A 79 3.11 7.53 10.27
C GLU A 79 1.62 7.15 10.14
N GLU A 80 1.30 5.94 9.67
CA GLU A 80 -0.06 5.43 9.45
C GLU A 80 -0.92 6.34 8.55
N LYS A 81 -0.30 7.15 7.68
CA LYS A 81 -1.03 7.95 6.67
C LYS A 81 -1.73 7.04 5.67
N PHE A 82 -1.06 5.94 5.32
CA PHE A 82 -1.53 4.90 4.42
C PHE A 82 -1.22 3.53 5.01
N ASN A 83 -2.15 2.59 4.88
CA ASN A 83 -1.99 1.21 5.35
C ASN A 83 -2.14 0.19 4.22
N VAL A 84 -2.39 0.65 2.99
CA VAL A 84 -2.37 -0.17 1.78
C VAL A 84 -1.42 0.47 0.77
N ILE A 85 -0.45 -0.27 0.28
CA ILE A 85 0.45 0.16 -0.79
C ILE A 85 0.09 -0.61 -2.05
N VAL A 86 -0.17 0.11 -3.15
CA VAL A 86 -0.58 -0.48 -4.42
C VAL A 86 0.52 -0.27 -5.44
N LEU A 87 0.97 -1.36 -6.06
CA LEU A 87 2.08 -1.38 -7.02
C LEU A 87 1.60 -1.92 -8.37
N ASP A 88 2.10 -1.32 -9.45
CA ASP A 88 1.95 -1.92 -10.79
C ASP A 88 2.77 -3.21 -10.90
N LYS A 89 4.03 -3.17 -10.44
CA LYS A 89 4.98 -4.29 -10.46
C LYS A 89 5.87 -4.23 -9.22
N LEU A 90 6.44 -5.37 -8.79
CA LEU A 90 7.36 -5.39 -7.64
C LEU A 90 8.63 -4.58 -7.94
N GLU A 91 9.10 -4.66 -9.18
CA GLU A 91 10.24 -3.94 -9.72
C GLU A 91 10.05 -2.41 -9.73
N SER A 92 8.82 -1.94 -9.49
CA SER A 92 8.57 -0.52 -9.27
C SER A 92 9.26 -0.02 -8.00
N ILE A 93 9.49 -0.86 -6.99
CA ILE A 93 10.20 -0.45 -5.76
C ILE A 93 11.69 -0.22 -6.01
N SER A 94 12.36 -1.16 -6.68
CA SER A 94 13.80 -1.11 -6.96
C SER A 94 14.14 -2.01 -8.16
N LYS A 95 15.22 -1.68 -8.87
CA LYS A 95 15.81 -2.56 -9.91
C LYS A 95 16.52 -3.77 -9.32
N ASP A 96 16.97 -3.66 -8.07
CA ASP A 96 17.59 -4.74 -7.32
C ASP A 96 16.53 -5.54 -6.55
N SER A 97 16.49 -6.85 -6.76
CA SER A 97 15.49 -7.76 -6.19
C SER A 97 15.64 -7.98 -4.68
N ASN A 98 16.88 -7.93 -4.17
CA ASN A 98 17.15 -8.10 -2.75
C ASN A 98 16.67 -6.86 -2.00
N ARG A 99 17.05 -5.68 -2.49
CA ARG A 99 16.59 -4.39 -1.97
C ARG A 99 15.07 -4.24 -2.08
N THR A 100 14.46 -4.74 -3.15
CA THR A 100 13.00 -4.78 -3.29
C THR A 100 12.39 -5.58 -2.15
N SER A 101 12.90 -6.78 -1.88
CA SER A 101 12.40 -7.64 -0.79
C SER A 101 12.55 -6.97 0.57
N GLU A 102 13.71 -6.37 0.87
CA GLU A 102 13.95 -5.64 2.12
C GLU A 102 12.97 -4.48 2.33
N ILE A 103 12.69 -3.70 1.29
CA ILE A 103 11.74 -2.58 1.37
C ILE A 103 10.31 -3.09 1.60
N LEU A 104 9.88 -4.13 0.87
CA LEU A 104 8.55 -4.72 1.02
C LEU A 104 8.36 -5.30 2.43
N GLU A 105 9.35 -6.04 2.95
CA GLU A 105 9.33 -6.56 4.32
C GLU A 105 9.23 -5.43 5.35
N LYS A 106 9.94 -4.31 5.12
CA LYS A 106 9.87 -3.14 5.99
C LYS A 106 8.48 -2.49 5.98
N ILE A 107 7.87 -2.32 4.82
CA ILE A 107 6.47 -1.84 4.69
C ILE A 107 5.51 -2.75 5.45
N ILE A 108 5.65 -4.08 5.31
CA ILE A 108 4.82 -5.06 6.03
C ILE A 108 5.05 -4.98 7.54
N SER A 109 6.31 -4.79 7.98
CA SER A 109 6.65 -4.67 9.41
C SER A 109 6.00 -3.45 10.07
N TYR A 110 5.66 -2.42 9.30
CA TYR A 110 4.89 -1.25 9.75
C TYR A 110 3.37 -1.49 9.74
N GLY A 111 2.91 -2.69 9.37
CA GLY A 111 1.51 -3.08 9.39
C GLY A 111 0.73 -2.73 8.13
N ALA A 112 1.41 -2.34 7.04
CA ALA A 112 0.76 -2.10 5.75
C ALA A 112 0.59 -3.38 4.93
N ILE A 113 -0.51 -3.41 4.17
CA ILE A 113 -0.79 -4.43 3.16
C ILE A 113 -0.22 -3.96 1.84
N ILE A 114 0.44 -4.85 1.10
CA ILE A 114 0.95 -4.54 -0.24
C ILE A 114 0.09 -5.29 -1.26
N LEU A 115 -0.47 -4.56 -2.21
CA LEU A 115 -1.23 -5.08 -3.34
C LEU A 115 -0.43 -4.85 -4.62
N VAL A 116 -0.30 -5.90 -5.43
CA VAL A 116 0.43 -5.84 -6.69
C VAL A 116 -0.53 -6.19 -7.81
N LYS A 117 -0.50 -5.41 -8.89
CA LYS A 117 -1.25 -5.71 -10.10
C LYS A 117 -0.72 -6.98 -10.75
N GLN A 118 -1.63 -7.92 -10.99
CA GLN A 118 -1.38 -9.12 -11.78
C GLN A 118 -2.54 -9.28 -12.77
N ASN A 119 -2.25 -9.12 -14.06
CA ASN A 119 -3.26 -9.06 -15.11
C ASN A 119 -4.32 -7.99 -14.78
N HIS A 120 -5.57 -8.39 -14.58
CA HIS A 120 -6.72 -7.51 -14.31
C HIS A 120 -7.14 -7.54 -12.83
N GLN A 121 -6.25 -7.91 -11.91
CA GLN A 121 -6.55 -7.99 -10.49
C GLN A 121 -5.41 -7.45 -9.62
N LEU A 122 -5.76 -6.98 -8.43
CA LEU A 122 -4.81 -6.66 -7.36
C LEU A 122 -4.71 -7.84 -6.42
N ILE A 123 -3.50 -8.34 -6.21
CA ILE A 123 -3.22 -9.51 -5.39
C ILE A 123 -2.34 -9.08 -4.22
N ALA A 124 -2.68 -9.55 -3.01
CA ALA A 124 -1.84 -9.30 -1.84
C ALA A 124 -0.48 -9.97 -2.02
N TYR A 125 0.59 -9.17 -1.90
CA TYR A 125 1.94 -9.70 -1.84
C TYR A 125 2.09 -10.53 -0.56
N GLN A 126 2.56 -11.76 -0.72
CA GLN A 126 2.92 -12.64 0.39
C GLN A 126 4.44 -12.71 0.43
N SER A 127 5.02 -12.37 1.59
CA SER A 127 6.45 -12.58 1.77
C SER A 127 6.76 -14.07 1.67
N LYS A 128 7.88 -14.40 1.01
CA LYS A 128 8.37 -15.78 0.92
C LYS A 128 9.03 -16.25 2.22
N THR A 129 9.08 -15.40 3.25
CA THR A 129 9.54 -15.77 4.57
C THR A 129 8.51 -16.71 5.20
N GLU A 130 8.59 -18.00 4.86
CA GLU A 130 8.09 -19.06 5.71
C GLU A 130 8.73 -18.84 7.09
N VAL A 131 7.89 -18.55 8.08
CA VAL A 131 8.31 -18.64 9.48
C VAL A 131 8.52 -20.13 9.73
N ALA A 132 9.78 -20.56 9.63
CA ALA A 132 10.23 -21.86 10.10
C ALA A 132 10.30 -21.89 11.63
#